data_AF-A0A9R1ATU4-F1
#
_entry.id   AF-A0A9R1ATU4-F1
#
_cell.length_a   1.000
_cell.length_b   1.000
_cell.length_c   1.000
_cell.angle_alpha   90.00
_cell.angle_beta   90.00
_cell.angle_gamma   90.00
#
_symmetry.space_group_name_H-M   'P 1'
#
loop_
_entity.id
_entity.type
_entity.pdbx_description
1 polymer ?
#
loop_
_entity_poly.entity_id
_entity_poly.type
_entity_poly.pdbx_seq_one_letter_code
_entity_poly.pdbx_strand_id
1 'polypeptide(L)'
;MLQIISFGLANSKHAMGSGQLLGSPMSEYLDTQKSDTINIDAPEKDGEHVHVLHRKRKRAGFMEEELSVFNSMTEAVKEVATAIRESKSVDVHPKLYNAVMDQIGFSPEALMVALNHLLDNKSRGVGFVATD
;
A
#
# COMPACT_ATOMS: atom_id res chain seq x y z
N MET A 1 51.36 -44.09 -18.53
CA MET A 1 51.56 -44.53 -17.13
C MET A 1 51.51 -43.28 -16.25
N LEU A 2 50.55 -43.27 -15.33
CA LEU A 2 50.35 -42.40 -14.15
C LEU A 2 49.97 -40.91 -14.32
N GLN A 3 48.83 -40.63 -13.68
CA GLN A 3 48.18 -39.37 -13.33
C GLN A 3 48.99 -38.60 -12.27
N ILE A 4 48.86 -37.27 -12.25
CA ILE A 4 48.57 -36.48 -11.05
C ILE A 4 47.96 -35.15 -11.52
N ILE A 5 46.70 -34.93 -11.16
CA ILE A 5 46.00 -33.66 -11.32
C ILE A 5 46.12 -32.96 -9.96
N SER A 6 46.82 -31.84 -9.91
CA SER A 6 46.91 -31.01 -8.70
C SER A 6 46.09 -29.74 -8.90
N PHE A 7 44.84 -29.72 -8.40
CA PHE A 7 44.09 -28.48 -8.24
C PHE A 7 44.44 -27.86 -6.87
N GLY A 8 45.45 -27.00 -6.84
CA GLY A 8 45.70 -26.12 -5.71
C GLY A 8 44.82 -24.88 -5.82
N LEU A 9 43.68 -24.85 -5.12
CA LEU A 9 42.91 -23.62 -4.96
C LEU A 9 43.59 -22.74 -3.91
N ALA A 10 44.40 -21.79 -4.36
CA ALA A 10 45.02 -20.79 -3.49
C ALA A 10 43.97 -19.77 -3.02
N ASN A 11 43.27 -20.06 -1.93
CA ASN A 11 42.42 -19.10 -1.23
C ASN A 11 43.25 -18.24 -0.26
N SER A 12 44.25 -17.52 -0.79
CA SER A 12 45.03 -16.59 0.04
C SER A 12 44.21 -15.33 0.31
N LYS A 13 43.65 -15.25 1.52
CA LYS A 13 43.08 -14.05 2.17
C LYS A 13 44.12 -13.00 2.59
N HIS A 14 45.33 -13.07 2.02
CA HIS A 14 46.47 -12.26 2.39
C HIS A 14 47.15 -11.69 1.15
N ALA A 15 47.53 -10.41 1.22
CA ALA A 15 48.37 -9.77 0.22
C ALA A 15 49.74 -10.46 0.20
N MET A 16 50.19 -10.93 -0.98
CA MET A 16 51.49 -11.57 -1.09
C MET A 16 52.60 -10.60 -0.67
N GLY A 17 53.33 -10.92 0.41
CA GLY A 17 54.53 -10.20 0.84
C GLY A 17 54.44 -9.33 2.11
N SER A 18 53.29 -9.22 2.79
CA SER A 18 53.17 -8.35 4.00
C SER A 18 52.44 -8.99 5.21
N GLY A 19 51.83 -10.18 5.06
CA GLY A 19 51.19 -10.89 6.18
C GLY A 19 49.92 -10.25 6.75
N GLN A 20 49.44 -9.13 6.19
CA GLN A 20 48.20 -8.47 6.60
C GLN A 20 47.01 -8.89 5.71
N LEU A 21 45.82 -9.00 6.31
CA LEU A 21 44.56 -9.28 5.61
C LEU A 21 44.24 -8.11 4.67
N LEU A 22 44.03 -8.42 3.38
CA LEU A 22 43.50 -7.42 2.44
C LEU A 22 42.06 -7.13 2.87
N GLY A 23 41.75 -5.86 3.14
CA GLY A 23 40.49 -5.43 3.78
C GLY A 23 39.24 -6.09 3.18
N SER A 24 38.24 -6.33 4.03
CA SER A 24 37.00 -7.02 3.66
C SER A 24 36.33 -6.37 2.45
N PRO A 25 35.76 -7.16 1.52
CA PRO A 25 35.00 -6.66 0.39
C PRO A 25 33.77 -5.88 0.86
N MET A 26 33.54 -4.73 0.24
CA MET A 26 32.45 -3.82 0.58
C MET A 26 31.09 -4.49 0.31
N SER A 27 30.34 -4.77 1.38
CA SER A 27 28.97 -5.27 1.30
C SER A 27 27.99 -4.09 1.42
N GLU A 28 27.35 -3.80 0.30
CA GLU A 28 26.00 -3.24 0.08
C GLU A 28 25.42 -2.19 1.07
N TYR A 29 25.01 -1.07 0.47
CA TYR A 29 24.31 0.06 1.07
C TYR A 29 23.16 -0.36 2.00
N LEU A 30 23.24 0.04 3.27
CA LEU A 30 22.09 0.28 4.12
C LEU A 30 22.28 1.66 4.74
N ASP A 31 21.52 2.62 4.22
CA ASP A 31 21.49 3.98 4.73
C ASP A 31 20.89 3.95 6.14
N THR A 32 21.72 4.24 7.13
CA THR A 32 21.25 4.69 8.45
C THR A 32 22.04 5.94 8.75
N GLN A 33 21.44 7.06 8.37
CA GLN A 33 21.86 8.39 8.71
C GLN A 33 21.95 8.50 10.24
N LYS A 34 23.19 8.51 10.71
CA LYS A 34 23.62 9.02 12.02
C LYS A 34 23.23 10.49 12.15
N SER A 35 22.62 10.83 13.27
CA SER A 35 22.77 12.16 13.88
C SER A 35 23.08 11.96 15.36
N ASP A 36 24.37 11.91 15.66
CA ASP A 36 24.90 12.16 17.00
C ASP A 36 24.82 13.67 17.26
N THR A 37 24.08 14.08 18.28
CA THR A 37 24.50 15.16 19.19
C THR A 37 23.55 15.15 20.39
N ILE A 38 23.91 14.43 21.44
CA ILE A 38 23.55 14.85 22.80
C ILE A 38 24.79 14.60 23.66
N ASN A 39 25.55 15.67 23.93
CA ASN A 39 26.51 15.67 25.02
C ASN A 39 25.73 15.50 26.33
N ILE A 40 25.88 14.38 27.00
CA ILE A 40 25.58 14.29 28.43
C ILE A 40 26.82 13.70 29.10
N ASP A 41 27.36 14.56 29.96
CA ASP A 41 28.50 14.36 30.83
C ASP A 41 28.43 13.03 31.59
N ALA A 42 29.59 12.36 31.70
CA ALA A 42 29.75 11.10 32.41
C ALA A 42 29.67 11.30 33.93
N PRO A 43 29.30 10.26 34.69
CA PRO A 43 30.40 9.55 35.37
C PRO A 43 30.27 8.03 35.29
N GLU A 44 31.44 7.40 35.13
CA GLU A 44 31.69 5.96 35.25
C GLU A 44 31.09 5.39 36.55
N LYS A 45 30.62 4.12 36.52
CA LYS A 45 31.01 3.03 37.44
C LYS A 45 30.49 1.65 36.98
N ASP A 46 31.47 0.82 36.63
CA ASP A 46 31.65 -0.62 36.86
C ASP A 46 30.48 -1.46 37.40
N GLY A 47 30.20 -2.59 36.72
CA GLY A 47 29.54 -3.74 37.36
C GLY A 47 28.69 -4.64 36.47
N GLU A 48 29.29 -5.76 36.05
CA GLU A 48 28.67 -7.08 35.85
C GLU A 48 27.78 -7.36 34.62
N HIS A 49 28.29 -8.32 33.85
CA HIS A 49 27.68 -8.99 32.72
C HIS A 49 26.64 -10.03 33.19
N VAL A 50 25.66 -10.29 32.33
CA VAL A 50 24.75 -11.45 32.28
C VAL A 50 23.32 -11.22 32.79
N HIS A 51 22.41 -11.00 31.84
CA HIS A 51 21.36 -12.00 31.63
C HIS A 51 21.00 -12.05 30.13
N VAL A 52 21.66 -12.93 29.39
CA VAL A 52 21.21 -13.33 28.05
C VAL A 52 19.92 -14.13 28.22
N LEU A 53 18.79 -13.43 28.30
CA LEU A 53 17.49 -14.05 28.06
C LEU A 53 17.28 -14.10 26.56
N HIS A 54 17.45 -15.30 26.03
CA HIS A 54 16.98 -15.77 24.74
C HIS A 54 15.61 -15.14 24.42
N ARG A 55 15.61 -14.05 23.64
CA ARG A 55 14.40 -13.28 23.32
C ARG A 55 13.58 -14.08 22.30
N LYS A 56 12.88 -15.13 22.76
CA LYS A 56 11.70 -15.63 22.05
C LYS A 56 10.76 -14.44 21.93
N ARG A 57 10.50 -14.00 20.70
CA ARG A 57 9.68 -12.82 20.41
C ARG A 57 8.30 -13.05 21.06
N LYS A 58 8.06 -12.39 22.20
CA LYS A 58 6.73 -12.32 22.80
C LYS A 58 5.93 -11.46 21.82
N ARG A 59 5.01 -12.05 21.06
CA ARG A 59 3.93 -11.25 20.46
C ARG A 59 3.20 -10.67 21.67
N ALA A 60 3.42 -9.40 21.95
CA ALA A 60 2.50 -8.66 22.80
C ALA A 60 1.14 -8.81 22.11
N GLY A 61 0.19 -9.48 22.77
CA GLY A 61 -1.18 -9.44 22.32
C GLY A 61 -1.65 -8.00 22.41
N PHE A 62 -2.47 -7.58 21.46
CA PHE A 62 -3.12 -6.28 21.55
C PHE A 62 -3.96 -6.23 22.84
N MET A 63 -3.91 -5.08 23.52
CA MET A 63 -4.81 -4.81 24.64
C MET A 63 -6.25 -4.68 24.11
N GLU A 64 -7.25 -4.88 24.98
CA GLU A 64 -8.67 -4.82 24.60
C GLU A 64 -9.03 -3.48 23.93
N GLU A 65 -8.44 -2.39 24.42
CA GLU A 65 -8.64 -1.05 23.89
C GLU A 65 -8.12 -0.93 22.45
N GLU A 66 -6.97 -1.53 22.15
CA GLU A 66 -6.39 -1.54 20.79
C GLU A 66 -7.28 -2.36 19.84
N LEU A 67 -7.79 -3.51 20.31
CA LEU A 67 -8.73 -4.33 19.54
C LEU A 67 -10.05 -3.61 19.27
N SER A 68 -10.56 -2.85 20.24
CA SER A 68 -11.76 -2.02 20.09
C SER A 68 -11.60 -0.94 19.03
N VAL A 69 -10.44 -0.27 18.99
CA VAL A 69 -10.11 0.71 17.94
C VAL A 69 -10.05 0.05 16.57
N PHE A 70 -9.42 -1.12 16.43
CA PHE A 70 -9.37 -1.83 15.15
C PHE A 70 -10.76 -2.30 14.70
N ASN A 71 -11.61 -2.76 15.62
CA ASN A 71 -12.98 -3.17 15.31
C ASN A 71 -13.84 -1.99 14.86
N SER A 72 -13.84 -0.89 15.61
CA SER A 72 -14.59 0.33 15.26
C SER A 72 -14.13 0.93 13.93
N MET A 73 -12.83 0.94 13.65
CA MET A 73 -12.30 1.35 12.34
C MET A 73 -12.78 0.41 11.23
N THR A 74 -12.75 -0.91 11.46
CA THR A 74 -13.23 -1.90 10.50
C THR A 74 -14.73 -1.75 10.21
N GLU A 75 -15.51 -1.45 11.24
CA GLU A 75 -16.95 -1.17 11.13
C GLU A 75 -17.20 0.11 10.33
N ALA A 76 -16.53 1.21 10.68
CA ALA A 76 -16.66 2.48 9.95
C ALA A 76 -16.30 2.32 8.45
N VAL A 77 -15.25 1.57 8.13
CA VAL A 77 -14.88 1.29 6.73
C VAL A 77 -15.93 0.44 6.02
N LYS A 78 -16.53 -0.55 6.69
CA LYS A 78 -17.64 -1.34 6.14
C LYS A 78 -18.88 -0.49 5.89
N GLU A 79 -19.22 0.43 6.79
CA GLU A 79 -20.33 1.35 6.63
C GLU A 79 -20.10 2.29 5.45
N VAL A 80 -18.91 2.88 5.32
CA VAL A 80 -18.54 3.71 4.17
C VAL A 80 -18.61 2.91 2.87
N ALA A 81 -18.06 1.69 2.84
CA ALA A 81 -18.14 0.83 1.67
C ALA A 81 -19.58 0.49 1.29
N THR A 82 -20.45 0.29 2.29
CA THR A 82 -21.88 0.05 2.09
C THR A 82 -22.56 1.30 1.53
N ALA A 83 -22.34 2.46 2.15
CA ALA A 83 -22.88 3.73 1.69
C ALA A 83 -22.48 4.06 0.25
N ILE A 84 -21.22 3.81 -0.15
CA ILE A 84 -20.76 4.01 -1.53
C ILE A 84 -21.44 3.02 -2.49
N ARG A 85 -21.60 1.75 -2.09
CA ARG A 85 -22.30 0.75 -2.91
C ARG A 85 -23.78 1.07 -3.07
N GLU A 86 -24.41 1.63 -2.05
CA GLU A 86 -25.82 2.03 -2.05
C GLU A 86 -26.06 3.39 -2.69
N SER A 87 -25.04 4.27 -2.73
CA SER A 87 -25.09 5.55 -3.43
C SER A 87 -25.07 5.34 -4.95
N LYS A 88 -26.17 4.82 -5.51
CA LYS A 88 -26.50 4.98 -6.92
C LYS A 88 -27.10 6.37 -7.07
N SER A 89 -26.27 7.36 -7.38
CA SER A 89 -26.79 8.65 -7.83
C SER A 89 -27.45 8.44 -9.20
N VAL A 90 -28.79 8.41 -9.21
CA VAL A 90 -29.57 8.59 -10.44
C VAL A 90 -29.51 10.07 -10.75
N ASP A 91 -28.34 10.53 -11.19
CA ASP A 91 -28.11 11.91 -11.60
C ASP A 91 -28.64 12.06 -13.02
N VAL A 92 -29.97 12.11 -13.10
CA VAL A 92 -30.74 12.31 -14.32
C VAL A 92 -31.22 13.75 -14.31
N HIS A 93 -31.08 14.42 -15.45
CA HIS A 93 -31.52 15.80 -15.58
C HIS A 93 -33.05 15.90 -15.35
N PRO A 94 -33.54 16.77 -14.44
CA PRO A 94 -34.94 16.79 -14.02
C PRO A 94 -35.93 17.07 -15.17
N LYS A 95 -35.46 17.71 -16.25
CA LYS A 95 -36.27 17.99 -17.45
C LYS A 95 -36.20 16.90 -18.54
N LEU A 96 -35.35 15.86 -18.39
CA LEU A 96 -35.13 14.86 -19.43
C LEU A 96 -36.41 14.12 -19.82
N TYR A 97 -37.23 13.74 -18.84
CA TYR A 97 -38.48 13.04 -19.08
C TYR A 97 -39.42 13.86 -19.97
N ASN A 98 -39.69 15.11 -19.57
CA ASN A 98 -40.58 16.00 -20.33
C ASN A 98 -40.00 16.29 -21.73
N ALA A 99 -38.70 16.58 -21.84
CA ALA A 99 -38.06 16.84 -23.13
C ALA A 99 -38.22 15.68 -24.15
N VAL A 100 -38.22 14.42 -23.66
CA VAL A 100 -38.45 13.24 -24.50
C VAL A 100 -39.94 13.02 -24.76
N MET A 101 -40.79 13.17 -23.74
CA MET A 101 -42.23 12.88 -23.85
C MET A 101 -43.03 13.95 -24.60
N ASP A 102 -42.51 15.18 -24.65
CA ASP A 102 -43.13 16.29 -25.39
C ASP A 102 -42.83 16.22 -26.90
N GLN A 103 -42.02 15.26 -27.36
CA GLN A 103 -41.74 15.05 -28.78
C GLN A 103 -42.96 14.55 -29.54
N ILE A 104 -43.45 15.35 -30.48
CA ILE A 104 -44.61 15.04 -31.32
C ILE A 104 -44.15 14.21 -32.53
N GLY A 105 -44.95 13.21 -32.93
CA GLY A 105 -44.73 12.44 -34.16
C GLY A 105 -44.09 11.07 -33.97
N PHE A 106 -43.80 10.67 -32.73
CA PHE A 106 -43.37 9.32 -32.37
C PHE A 106 -44.45 8.61 -31.53
N SER A 107 -44.46 7.28 -31.55
CA SER A 107 -45.32 6.52 -30.65
C SER A 107 -44.79 6.59 -29.21
N PRO A 108 -45.66 6.49 -28.19
CA PRO A 108 -45.23 6.49 -26.79
C PRO A 108 -44.19 5.40 -26.49
N GLU A 109 -44.29 4.24 -27.12
CA GLU A 109 -43.33 3.14 -26.98
C GLU A 109 -41.95 3.51 -27.51
N ALA A 110 -41.89 4.20 -28.66
CA ALA A 110 -40.62 4.66 -29.22
C ALA A 110 -39.95 5.71 -28.31
N LEU A 111 -40.75 6.61 -27.73
CA LEU A 111 -40.28 7.61 -26.76
C LEU A 111 -39.77 6.96 -25.47
N MET A 112 -40.45 5.93 -24.97
CA MET A 112 -40.00 5.15 -23.81
C MET A 112 -38.67 4.42 -24.08
N VAL A 113 -38.50 3.85 -25.27
CA VAL A 113 -37.24 3.19 -25.66
C VAL A 113 -36.10 4.22 -25.73
N ALA A 114 -36.36 5.39 -26.33
CA ALA A 114 -35.38 6.48 -26.39
C ALA A 114 -35.02 7.00 -24.99
N LEU A 115 -36.01 7.20 -24.12
CA LEU A 115 -35.81 7.62 -22.74
C LEU A 115 -34.94 6.61 -21.97
N ASN A 116 -35.25 5.32 -22.04
CA ASN A 116 -34.45 4.28 -21.38
C ASN A 116 -32.99 4.31 -21.86
N HIS A 117 -32.78 4.43 -23.18
CA HIS A 117 -31.43 4.53 -23.74
C HIS A 117 -30.68 5.80 -23.24
N LEU A 118 -31.37 6.92 -23.05
CA LEU A 118 -30.79 8.16 -22.52
C LEU A 118 -30.51 8.07 -21.01
N LEU A 119 -31.35 7.35 -20.25
CA LEU A 119 -31.13 7.07 -18.83
C LEU A 119 -29.92 6.15 -18.61
N ASP A 120 -29.73 5.16 -19.49
CA ASP A 120 -28.55 4.28 -19.49
C ASP A 120 -27.27 5.03 -19.88
N ASN A 121 -27.39 6.15 -20.60
CA ASN A 121 -26.28 6.95 -21.11
C ASN A 121 -26.36 8.40 -20.63
N LYS A 122 -25.98 8.64 -19.38
CA LYS A 122 -26.08 9.95 -18.71
C LYS A 122 -25.53 11.14 -19.52
N SER A 123 -24.37 11.00 -20.18
CA SER A 123 -23.80 12.09 -21.01
C SER A 123 -24.70 12.48 -22.19
N ARG A 124 -25.39 11.50 -22.77
CA ARG A 124 -26.35 11.71 -23.87
C ARG A 124 -27.65 12.34 -23.34
N GLY A 125 -28.15 11.87 -22.19
CA GLY A 125 -29.32 12.45 -21.55
C GLY A 125 -29.12 13.93 -21.18
N VAL A 126 -27.95 14.29 -20.64
CA VAL A 126 -27.62 15.70 -20.34
C VAL A 126 -27.49 16.53 -21.62
N GLY A 127 -26.83 16.00 -22.65
CA GLY A 127 -26.70 16.69 -23.93
C GLY A 127 -28.03 16.91 -24.65
N PHE A 128 -28.97 15.97 -24.52
CA PHE A 128 -30.30 16.05 -25.13
C PHE A 128 -31.14 17.22 -24.58
N VAL A 129 -31.02 17.54 -23.29
CA VAL A 129 -31.76 18.66 -22.68
C VAL A 129 -31.06 20.01 -22.87
N ALA A 130 -29.75 20.01 -23.10
CA ALA A 130 -28.99 21.24 -23.32
C ALA A 130 -29.22 21.88 -24.70
N THR A 131 -29.94 21.20 -25.59
CA THR A 131 -30.20 21.63 -26.98
C THR A 131 -31.53 22.34 -27.19
N ASP A 132 -32.35 22.54 -26.15
CA ASP A 132 -33.57 23.37 -26.17
C ASP A 132 -33.35 24.76 -25.54
#